data_AF-A0A816GU39-F1
#
_entry.id   AF-A0A816GU39-F1
#
_cell.length_a   1.000
_cell.length_b   1.000
_cell.length_c   1.000
_cell.angle_alpha   90.00
_cell.angle_beta   90.00
_cell.angle_gamma   90.00
#
_symmetry.space_group_name_H-M   'P 1'
#
loop_
_entity.id
_entity.type
_entity.pdbx_description
1 polymer ?
#
loop_
_entity_poly.entity_id
_entity_poly.type
_entity_poly.pdbx_seq_one_letter_code
_entity_poly.pdbx_strand_id
1 'polypeptide(L)' 'MIEEFDNSYKPDSAIWWYTRQSCFYRMMNKALRVQDFDTLFALRFFITDIAKQIKIEHEKFIRT' A
#
# COMPACT_ATOMS: atom_id res chain seq x y z
N MET A 1 14.94 -5.89 -0.90
CA MET A 1 13.57 -5.39 -1.21
C MET A 1 12.72 -5.28 0.05
N ILE A 2 12.43 -6.38 0.74
CA ILE A 2 11.73 -6.32 2.04
C ILE A 2 12.55 -5.52 3.05
N GLU A 3 13.87 -5.77 3.13
CA GLU A 3 14.78 -4.97 3.96
C GLU A 3 14.78 -3.47 3.61
N GLU A 4 14.64 -3.14 2.32
CA GLU A 4 14.56 -1.74 1.88
C GLU A 4 13.26 -1.11 2.36
N PHE A 5 12.15 -1.84 2.25
CA PHE A 5 10.87 -1.44 2.78
C PHE A 5 10.95 -1.26 4.30
N ASP A 6 11.46 -2.23 5.05
CA ASP A 6 11.55 -2.17 6.50
C ASP A 6 12.40 -0.99 6.99
N ASN A 7 13.47 -0.63 6.28
CA ASN A 7 14.37 0.45 6.66
C ASN A 7 13.98 1.84 6.16
N SER A 8 13.18 1.94 5.08
CA SER A 8 12.90 3.23 4.43
C SER A 8 11.42 3.55 4.24
N TYR A 9 10.52 2.63 4.60
CA TYR A 9 9.09 2.84 4.48
C TYR A 9 8.65 4.03 5.33
N LYS A 10 7.89 4.91 4.69
CA LYS A 10 7.18 6.00 5.34
C LYS A 10 5.70 5.98 4.92
N PRO A 11 4.77 6.32 5.83
CA PRO A 11 3.34 6.35 5.53
C PRO A 11 2.92 7.24 4.36
N ASP A 12 3.70 8.25 4.00
CA ASP A 12 3.51 9.16 2.86
C ASP A 12 4.09 8.63 1.53
N SER A 13 4.85 7.53 1.58
CA SER A 13 5.41 6.83 0.41
C SER A 13 4.66 5.55 0.00
N ALA A 14 3.59 5.20 0.72
CA ALA A 14 2.80 3.98 0.51
C ALA A 14 2.27 3.77 -0.92
N ILE A 15 1.75 4.80 -1.60
CA ILE A 15 1.33 4.65 -3.02
C ILE A 15 2.52 4.26 -3.90
N TRP A 16 3.69 4.88 -3.71
CA TRP A 16 4.89 4.55 -4.49
C TRP A 16 5.35 3.11 -4.26
N TRP A 17 5.33 2.63 -3.01
CA TRP A 17 5.64 1.23 -2.69
C TRP A 17 4.64 0.23 -3.30
N TYR A 18 3.38 0.64 -3.38
CA TYR A 18 2.33 -0.16 -4.02
C TYR A 18 2.48 -0.20 -5.55
N THR A 19 2.83 0.91 -6.20
CA THR A 19 2.86 1.01 -7.67
C THR A 19 4.21 0.71 -8.29
N ARG A 20 5.32 0.80 -7.55
CA ARG A 20 6.65 0.42 -8.06
C ARG A 20 6.67 -1.05 -8.50
N GLN A 21 7.63 -1.42 -9.34
CA GLN A 21 7.79 -2.82 -9.76
C GLN A 21 8.28 -3.67 -8.57
N SER A 22 7.35 -4.34 -7.91
CA SER A 22 7.50 -4.83 -6.54
C SER A 22 6.57 -6.02 -6.27
N CYS A 23 6.86 -6.83 -5.25
CA CYS A 23 5.96 -7.87 -4.77
C CYS A 23 4.69 -7.34 -4.11
N PHE A 24 4.69 -6.11 -3.57
CA PHE A 24 3.59 -5.56 -2.76
C PHE A 24 2.27 -5.48 -3.53
N TYR A 25 2.28 -4.99 -4.78
CA TYR A 25 1.09 -4.97 -5.65
C TYR A 25 0.49 -6.37 -5.80
N ARG A 26 1.30 -7.35 -6.18
CA ARG A 26 0.83 -8.71 -6.46
C ARG A 26 0.39 -9.43 -5.19
N MET A 27 1.14 -9.28 -4.11
CA MET A 27 0.86 -9.91 -2.82
C MET A 27 -0.47 -9.41 -2.25
N MET A 28 -0.68 -8.09 -2.21
CA MET A 28 -1.90 -7.51 -1.67
C MET A 28 -3.11 -7.83 -2.55
N ASN A 29 -3.00 -7.71 -3.88
CA ASN A 29 -4.11 -8.07 -4.78
C ASN A 29 -4.46 -9.56 -4.71
N LYS A 30 -3.48 -10.44 -4.54
CA LYS A 30 -3.74 -11.86 -4.33
C LYS A 30 -4.48 -12.07 -3.00
N ALA A 31 -3.98 -11.51 -1.90
CA ALA A 31 -4.57 -11.66 -0.58
C ALA A 31 -6.03 -11.17 -0.54
N LEU A 32 -6.33 -10.04 -1.18
CA LEU A 32 -7.69 -9.54 -1.34
C LEU A 32 -8.60 -10.50 -2.12
N ARG A 33 -8.12 -11.05 -3.25
CA ARG A 33 -8.92 -11.96 -4.11
C ARG A 33 -9.27 -13.27 -3.43
N VAL A 34 -8.34 -13.83 -2.65
CA VAL A 34 -8.52 -15.12 -1.99
C VAL A 34 -8.95 -15.00 -0.53
N GLN A 35 -9.17 -13.77 -0.05
CA GLN A 35 -9.52 -13.48 1.34
C GLN A 35 -8.51 -14.07 2.34
N ASP A 36 -7.22 -13.95 2.03
CA ASP A 36 -6.14 -14.33 2.95
C ASP A 36 -6.07 -13.30 4.09
N PHE A 37 -6.87 -13.52 5.13
CA PHE A 37 -7.00 -12.61 6.26
C PHE A 37 -5.70 -12.45 7.05
N ASP A 38 -4.85 -13.47 7.10
CA ASP A 38 -3.56 -13.40 7.79
C ASP A 38 -2.63 -12.41 7.08
N THR A 39 -2.51 -12.53 5.75
CA THR A 39 -1.73 -11.58 4.94
C THR A 39 -2.33 -10.18 4.99
N LEU A 40 -3.65 -10.03 4.89
CA LEU A 40 -4.32 -8.73 4.99
C LEU A 40 -4.10 -8.09 6.35
N PHE A 41 -4.16 -8.88 7.42
CA PHE A 41 -3.93 -8.39 8.77
C PHE A 41 -2.47 -8.01 8.98
N ALA A 42 -1.51 -8.79 8.49
CA ALA A 42 -0.08 -8.45 8.52
C ALA A 42 0.21 -7.14 7.78
N LEU A 43 -0.45 -6.91 6.65
CA LEU A 43 -0.31 -5.71 5.82
C LEU A 43 -1.27 -4.57 6.19
N ARG A 44 -2.05 -4.69 7.29
CA ARG A 44 -3.11 -3.72 7.63
C ARG A 44 -2.63 -2.28 7.74
N PHE A 45 -1.41 -2.06 8.23
CA PHE A 45 -0.81 -0.72 8.33
C PHE A 45 -0.59 -0.13 6.93
N PHE A 46 0.00 -0.93 6.04
CA PHE A 46 0.29 -0.54 4.66
C PHE A 46 -0.98 -0.28 3.86
N ILE A 47 -2.00 -1.13 4.01
CA ILE A 47 -3.33 -0.94 3.41
C ILE A 47 -3.97 0.38 3.90
N THR A 48 -3.90 0.64 5.20
CA THR A 48 -4.44 1.85 5.81
C THR A 48 -3.78 3.11 5.25
N ASP A 49 -2.45 3.09 5.09
CA ASP A 49 -1.70 4.23 4.60
C ASP A 49 -1.90 4.47 3.09
N ILE A 50 -2.06 3.40 2.29
CA ILE A 50 -2.50 3.50 0.90
C ILE A 50 -3.87 4.18 0.82
N ALA A 51 -4.85 3.73 1.61
CA ALA A 51 -6.19 4.30 1.60
C ALA A 51 -6.19 5.80 1.97
N LYS A 52 -5.42 6.20 2.98
CA LYS A 52 -5.24 7.61 3.36
C LYS A 52 -4.64 8.42 2.21
N GLN A 53 -3.57 7.93 1.58
CA GLN A 53 -2.94 8.66 0.48
C GLN A 53 -3.85 8.78 -0.75
N ILE A 54 -4.59 7.71 -1.10
CA ILE A 54 -5.55 7.77 -2.22
C ILE A 54 -6.58 8.88 -1.95
N LYS A 55 -7.07 8.99 -0.72
CA LYS A 55 -7.98 10.08 -0.33
C LYS A 55 -7.32 11.46 -0.52
N ILE A 56 -6.07 11.63 -0.06
CA ILE A 56 -5.32 12.88 -0.22
C ILE A 56 -5.12 13.23 -1.70
N GLU A 57 -4.69 12.28 -2.53
CA GLU A 57 -4.48 12.51 -3.97
C GLU A 57 -5.80 12.80 -4.70
N HIS A 58 -6.89 12.14 -4.30
CA HIS A 58 -8.21 12.41 -4.82
C HIS A 58 -8.70 13.83 -4.46
N GLU A 59 -8.49 14.26 -3.21
CA GLU A 59 -8.80 15.64 -2.78
C GLU A 59 -7.98 16.68 -3.57
N LYS A 60 -6.71 16.41 -3.87
CA LYS A 60 -5.88 17.28 -4.73
C LYS A 60 -6.41 17.33 -6.16
N PHE A 61 -6.79 16.17 -6.72
CA PHE A 61 -7.31 16.07 -8.08
C PHE A 61 -8.61 16.86 -8.25
N ILE A 62 -9.54 16.80 -7.28
CA ILE A 62 -10.81 17.57 -7.33
C ILE A 62 -10.58 19.08 -7.24
N ARG A 63 -9.50 19.54 -6.60
CA ARG A 63 -9.17 20.97 -6.46
C ARG A 63 -8.46 21.57 -7.67
N THR A 64 -8.12 20.75 -8.67
CA THR A 64 -7.45 21.16 -9.92
C THR A 64 -8.51 21.43 -10.99
#